data_AF-A0AAD6YP25-F1
#
_entry.id   AF-A0AAD6YP25-F1
#
_cell.length_a   1.000
_cell.length_b   1.000
_cell.length_c   1.000
_cell.angle_alpha   90.00
_cell.angle_beta   90.00
_cell.angle_gamma   90.00
#
_symmetry.space_group_name_H-M   'P 1'
#
loop_
_entity.id
_entity.type
_entity.pdbx_description
1 polymer ?
#
loop_
_entity_poly.entity_id
_entity_poly.type
_entity_poly.pdbx_seq_one_letter_code
_entity_poly.pdbx_strand_id
1 'polypeptide(L)'
;MGRKRKGVPPGRASDFSREKLQWLMGFEDDFRAKDHSGLYNDVTKQFLKRYGYDLPLHENIPGSIDDWNPMNRKSGLTDEELAAENDFQDEIYRALRTKLGNWFRHRFTGKRLHGGALKTILQTMQTMTGRSARPRRKTNVAFYSSKYYTTKMKAEFDTMWNGVKDTLPASVRLGMCQDYVRTCWNKESEEVKAIMEEESEAQYQAALKEFRERHDLPQKTAEEYHKYATEELRDLSEHILE
;
A
#
# COMPACT_ATOMS: atom_id res chain seq x y z
N MET A 1 -21.67 2.19 -7.11
CA MET A 1 -20.30 1.80 -7.51
C MET A 1 -19.47 1.44 -6.27
N GLY A 2 -19.22 0.16 -6.04
CA GLY A 2 -18.49 -0.32 -4.86
C GLY A 2 -17.01 0.06 -4.92
N ARG A 3 -16.51 0.75 -3.89
CA ARG A 3 -15.08 1.03 -3.72
C ARG A 3 -14.33 -0.29 -3.59
N LYS A 4 -13.49 -0.63 -4.57
CA LYS A 4 -12.52 -1.72 -4.46
C LYS A 4 -11.67 -1.48 -3.21
N ARG A 5 -11.75 -2.39 -2.24
CA ARG A 5 -10.85 -2.40 -1.06
C ARG A 5 -9.42 -2.36 -1.59
N LYS A 6 -8.63 -1.39 -1.12
CA LYS A 6 -7.18 -1.37 -1.38
C LYS A 6 -6.61 -2.64 -0.75
N GLY A 7 -6.38 -3.66 -1.56
CA GLY A 7 -5.84 -4.93 -1.11
C GLY A 7 -4.50 -4.70 -0.42
N VAL A 8 -4.38 -5.23 0.80
CA VAL A 8 -3.08 -5.47 1.43
C VAL A 8 -2.24 -6.27 0.41
N PRO A 9 -1.00 -5.87 0.10
CA PRO A 9 -0.16 -6.63 -0.83
C PRO A 9 -0.05 -8.08 -0.32
N PRO A 10 -0.54 -9.08 -1.07
CA PRO A 10 -0.51 -10.46 -0.62
C PRO A 10 0.94 -10.97 -0.61
N GLY A 11 1.37 -11.67 0.45
CA GLY A 11 2.68 -12.34 0.51
C GLY A 11 3.76 -11.62 1.31
N ARG A 12 3.42 -11.02 2.46
CA ARG A 12 4.42 -10.48 3.39
C ARG A 12 4.97 -11.59 4.29
N ALA A 13 6.17 -11.40 4.84
CA ALA A 13 6.74 -12.33 5.82
C ALA A 13 5.83 -12.52 7.06
N SER A 14 4.92 -11.57 7.33
CA SER A 14 3.90 -11.66 8.38
C SER A 14 2.82 -12.71 8.11
N ASP A 15 2.69 -13.19 6.88
CA ASP A 15 1.57 -14.05 6.48
C ASP A 15 1.83 -15.53 6.83
N PHE A 16 3.08 -15.88 7.14
CA PHE A 16 3.50 -17.24 7.43
C PHE A 16 4.17 -17.32 8.80
N SER A 17 3.99 -18.44 9.49
CA SER A 17 4.75 -18.75 10.71
C SER A 17 6.25 -18.88 10.40
N ARG A 18 7.10 -18.73 11.43
CA ARG A 18 8.56 -18.85 11.27
C ARG A 18 8.98 -20.21 10.69
N GLU A 19 8.34 -21.28 11.13
CA GLU A 19 8.61 -22.64 10.66
C GLU A 19 8.26 -22.80 9.17
N LYS A 20 7.06 -22.35 8.78
CA LYS A 20 6.60 -22.35 7.38
C LYS A 20 7.55 -21.53 6.50
N LEU A 21 8.01 -20.37 6.97
CA LEU A 21 9.02 -19.57 6.26
C LEU A 21 10.34 -20.32 6.09
N GLN A 22 10.82 -21.01 7.12
CA GLN A 22 12.06 -21.78 7.04
C GLN A 22 11.93 -22.96 6.07
N TRP A 23 10.78 -23.63 6.05
CA TRP A 23 10.48 -24.66 5.06
C TRP A 23 10.44 -24.09 3.63
N LEU A 24 9.82 -22.93 3.43
CA LEU A 24 9.76 -22.27 2.12
C LEU A 24 11.14 -21.82 1.62
N MET A 25 12.08 -21.47 2.52
CA MET A 25 13.45 -21.15 2.16
C MET A 25 14.20 -22.35 1.53
N GLY A 26 13.77 -23.58 1.80
CA GLY A 26 14.35 -24.79 1.20
C GLY A 26 14.17 -24.89 -0.32
N PHE A 27 13.24 -24.13 -0.91
CA PHE A 27 12.96 -24.12 -2.35
C PHE A 27 13.65 -22.95 -3.09
N GLU A 28 14.64 -22.31 -2.46
CA GLU A 28 15.34 -21.17 -3.09
C GLU A 28 16.04 -21.57 -4.40
N ASP A 29 16.73 -22.72 -4.41
CA ASP A 29 17.45 -23.18 -5.59
C ASP A 29 16.49 -23.54 -6.73
N ASP A 30 15.38 -24.21 -6.42
CA ASP A 30 14.32 -24.51 -7.39
C ASP A 30 13.71 -23.23 -7.97
N PHE A 31 13.53 -22.20 -7.13
CA PHE A 31 13.08 -20.89 -7.59
C PHE A 31 14.04 -20.23 -8.58
N ARG A 32 15.35 -20.38 -8.38
CA ARG A 32 16.38 -19.80 -9.27
C ARG A 32 16.51 -20.55 -10.61
N ALA A 33 16.00 -21.79 -10.71
CA ALA A 33 16.07 -22.64 -11.90
C ALA A 33 15.15 -22.22 -13.09
N LYS A 34 14.51 -21.04 -13.01
CA LYS A 34 13.73 -20.33 -14.06
C LYS A 34 12.31 -20.83 -14.40
N ASP A 35 11.89 -22.06 -14.10
CA ASP A 35 10.46 -22.44 -14.23
C ASP A 35 9.68 -22.17 -12.94
N HIS A 36 9.16 -20.95 -12.83
CA HIS A 36 8.38 -20.54 -11.67
C HIS A 36 6.96 -21.13 -11.64
N SER A 37 6.42 -21.53 -12.80
CA SER A 37 5.02 -21.91 -12.90
C SER A 37 4.76 -23.30 -12.33
N GLY A 38 5.65 -24.25 -12.64
CA GLY A 38 5.67 -25.60 -12.07
C GLY A 38 5.98 -25.56 -10.57
N LEU A 39 7.00 -24.78 -10.20
CA LEU A 39 7.40 -24.62 -8.80
C LEU A 39 6.25 -24.22 -7.88
N TYR A 40 5.46 -23.20 -8.23
CA TYR A 40 4.38 -22.76 -7.34
C TYR A 40 3.33 -23.84 -7.17
N ASN A 41 3.06 -24.65 -8.20
CA ASN A 41 2.14 -25.78 -8.08
C ASN A 41 2.71 -26.85 -7.14
N ASP A 42 3.99 -27.20 -7.33
CA ASP A 42 4.64 -28.26 -6.55
C ASP A 42 4.80 -27.88 -5.09
N VAL A 43 5.25 -26.64 -4.81
CA VAL A 43 5.34 -26.13 -3.44
C VAL A 43 3.96 -26.05 -2.79
N THR A 44 2.92 -25.64 -3.52
CA THR A 44 1.55 -25.60 -2.97
C THR A 44 1.07 -27.01 -2.60
N LYS A 45 1.28 -28.01 -3.46
CA LYS A 45 0.93 -29.41 -3.19
C LYS A 45 1.70 -29.95 -1.98
N GLN A 46 3.01 -29.70 -1.91
CA GLN A 46 3.83 -30.13 -0.79
C GLN A 46 3.43 -29.42 0.51
N PHE A 47 3.08 -28.14 0.44
CA PHE A 47 2.60 -27.37 1.59
C PHE A 47 1.29 -27.95 2.12
N LEU A 48 0.30 -28.20 1.27
CA LEU A 48 -0.98 -28.78 1.68
C LEU A 48 -0.81 -30.21 2.20
N LYS A 49 0.10 -31.00 1.61
CA LYS A 49 0.45 -32.32 2.12
C LYS A 49 1.06 -32.26 3.53
N ARG A 50 1.90 -31.26 3.80
CA ARG A 50 2.62 -31.10 5.08
C ARG A 50 1.77 -30.44 6.17
N TYR A 51 0.97 -29.42 5.82
CA TYR A 51 0.28 -28.56 6.78
C TYR A 51 -1.26 -28.69 6.74
N GLY A 52 -1.82 -29.40 5.76
CA GLY A 52 -3.27 -29.54 5.57
C GLY A 52 -3.95 -28.32 4.92
N TYR A 53 -5.26 -28.41 4.75
CA TYR A 53 -6.12 -27.35 4.19
C TYR A 53 -6.63 -26.37 5.27
N ASP A 54 -6.80 -26.85 6.51
CA ASP A 54 -7.49 -26.09 7.57
C ASP A 54 -6.56 -25.21 8.42
N LEU A 55 -5.25 -25.43 8.38
CA LEU A 55 -4.31 -24.74 9.27
C LEU A 55 -4.01 -23.30 8.80
N PRO A 56 -4.29 -22.26 9.61
CA PRO A 56 -3.95 -20.90 9.27
C PRO A 56 -2.46 -20.72 8.96
N LEU A 57 -2.13 -19.86 7.99
CA LEU A 57 -0.74 -19.72 7.52
C LEU A 57 0.24 -19.22 8.60
N HIS A 58 -0.26 -18.48 9.59
CA HIS A 58 0.54 -17.91 10.69
C HIS A 58 0.69 -18.86 11.89
N GLU A 59 -0.03 -19.98 11.91
CA GLU A 59 0.04 -20.99 12.98
C GLU A 59 0.97 -22.14 12.58
N ASN A 60 1.62 -22.75 13.58
CA ASN A 60 2.40 -23.98 13.38
C ASN A 60 1.49 -25.21 13.56
N ILE A 61 1.95 -26.36 13.08
CA ILE A 61 1.26 -27.62 13.36
C ILE A 61 1.33 -27.85 14.89
N PRO A 62 0.21 -28.11 15.56
CA PRO A 62 0.22 -28.46 16.97
C PRO A 62 0.84 -29.86 17.15
N GLY A 63 2.17 -29.93 17.30
CA GLY A 63 2.92 -31.15 17.61
C GLY A 63 3.16 -32.12 16.45
N SER A 64 3.88 -33.21 16.73
CA SER A 64 4.12 -34.32 15.79
C SER A 64 2.85 -35.15 15.68
N ILE A 65 1.95 -34.75 14.78
CA ILE A 65 0.78 -35.57 14.43
C ILE A 65 1.25 -36.53 13.33
N ASP A 66 1.78 -37.68 13.73
CA ASP A 66 2.26 -38.73 12.82
C ASP A 66 1.13 -39.29 11.92
N ASP A 67 -0.13 -39.04 12.28
CA ASP A 67 -1.33 -39.56 11.59
C ASP A 67 -2.14 -38.51 10.81
N TRP A 68 -1.61 -37.29 10.58
CA TRP A 68 -2.34 -36.28 9.79
C TRP A 68 -2.38 -36.67 8.31
N ASN A 69 -3.45 -37.38 7.91
CA ASN A 69 -3.73 -37.72 6.52
C ASN A 69 -4.92 -36.89 5.99
N PRO A 70 -4.67 -35.80 5.21
CA PRO A 70 -5.74 -34.98 4.65
C PRO A 70 -6.63 -35.73 3.64
N MET A 71 -6.23 -36.92 3.17
CA MET A 71 -7.04 -37.75 2.28
C MET A 71 -8.19 -38.48 2.98
N ASN A 72 -8.20 -38.55 4.33
CA ASN A 72 -9.24 -39.30 5.06
C ASN A 72 -10.59 -38.55 5.11
N ARG A 73 -10.61 -37.26 4.74
CA ARG A 73 -11.79 -36.38 4.84
C ARG A 73 -12.89 -36.67 3.82
N LYS A 74 -12.56 -37.37 2.72
CA LYS A 74 -13.50 -37.66 1.62
C LYS A 74 -14.26 -38.97 1.79
N SER A 75 -13.95 -39.75 2.83
CA SER A 75 -14.61 -41.02 3.08
C SER A 75 -16.02 -40.81 3.65
N GLY A 76 -17.03 -41.44 3.04
CA GLY A 76 -18.41 -41.39 3.53
C GLY A 76 -19.23 -40.14 3.16
N LEU A 77 -18.71 -39.25 2.30
CA LEU A 77 -19.46 -38.12 1.77
C LEU A 77 -20.39 -38.55 0.63
N THR A 78 -21.54 -37.89 0.52
CA THR A 78 -22.41 -37.97 -0.66
C THR A 78 -21.78 -37.27 -1.86
N ASP A 79 -22.29 -37.52 -3.08
CA ASP A 79 -21.76 -36.89 -4.30
C ASP A 79 -21.85 -35.35 -4.27
N GLU A 80 -22.92 -34.81 -3.68
CA GLU A 80 -23.10 -33.36 -3.52
C GLU A 80 -22.09 -32.75 -2.53
N GLU A 81 -21.86 -33.43 -1.40
CA GLU A 81 -20.87 -33.00 -0.40
C GLU A 81 -19.44 -33.14 -0.92
N LEU A 82 -19.17 -34.16 -1.73
CA LEU A 82 -17.88 -34.36 -2.38
C LEU A 82 -17.58 -33.23 -3.38
N ALA A 83 -18.59 -32.79 -4.13
CA ALA A 83 -18.46 -31.65 -5.04
C ALA A 83 -18.17 -30.35 -4.27
N ALA A 84 -18.92 -30.07 -3.20
CA ALA A 84 -18.70 -28.90 -2.37
C ALA A 84 -17.32 -28.88 -1.69
N GLU A 85 -16.84 -30.03 -1.19
CA GLU A 85 -15.50 -30.15 -0.61
C GLU A 85 -14.40 -29.95 -1.66
N ASN A 86 -14.59 -30.45 -2.88
CA ASN A 86 -13.64 -30.23 -3.97
C ASN A 86 -13.55 -28.73 -4.32
N ASP A 87 -14.68 -28.03 -4.42
CA ASP A 87 -14.71 -26.58 -4.70
C ASP A 87 -14.00 -25.78 -3.60
N PHE A 88 -14.24 -26.14 -2.34
CA PHE A 88 -13.57 -25.54 -1.19
C PHE A 88 -12.04 -25.77 -1.22
N GLN A 89 -11.60 -27.00 -1.51
CA GLN A 89 -10.18 -27.32 -1.65
C GLN A 89 -9.53 -26.57 -2.81
N ASP A 90 -10.24 -26.41 -3.93
CA ASP A 90 -9.80 -25.64 -5.09
C ASP A 90 -9.61 -24.17 -4.75
N GLU A 91 -10.54 -23.57 -3.99
CA GLU A 91 -10.43 -22.18 -3.54
C GLU A 91 -9.20 -21.98 -2.63
N ILE A 92 -9.01 -22.87 -1.64
CA ILE A 92 -7.85 -22.84 -0.74
C ILE A 92 -6.56 -22.98 -1.54
N TYR A 93 -6.50 -23.94 -2.47
CA TYR A 93 -5.33 -24.19 -3.32
C TYR A 93 -4.98 -22.93 -4.12
N ARG A 94 -5.96 -22.30 -4.79
CA ARG A 94 -5.74 -21.09 -5.59
C ARG A 94 -5.27 -19.91 -4.73
N ALA A 95 -5.89 -19.71 -3.58
CA ALA A 95 -5.52 -18.65 -2.64
C ALA A 95 -4.10 -18.84 -2.08
N LEU A 96 -3.76 -20.07 -1.67
CA LEU A 96 -2.44 -20.42 -1.15
C LEU A 96 -1.36 -20.28 -2.22
N ARG A 97 -1.58 -20.83 -3.42
CA ARG A 97 -0.66 -20.71 -4.55
C ARG A 97 -0.33 -19.26 -4.86
N THR A 98 -1.34 -18.39 -4.80
CA THR A 98 -1.17 -16.95 -5.03
C THR A 98 -0.29 -16.32 -3.95
N LYS A 99 -0.55 -16.62 -2.68
CA LYS A 99 0.25 -16.11 -1.55
C LYS A 99 1.70 -16.59 -1.61
N LEU A 100 1.92 -17.88 -1.88
CA LEU A 100 3.25 -18.47 -2.04
C LEU A 100 4.00 -17.82 -3.20
N GLY A 101 3.38 -17.72 -4.38
CA GLY A 101 3.99 -17.09 -5.54
C GLY A 101 4.37 -15.63 -5.29
N ASN A 102 3.53 -14.87 -4.60
CA ASN A 102 3.88 -13.50 -4.21
C ASN A 102 5.02 -13.46 -3.19
N TRP A 103 5.03 -14.36 -2.20
CA TRP A 103 6.10 -14.45 -1.23
C TRP A 103 7.45 -14.75 -1.89
N PHE A 104 7.53 -15.77 -2.75
CA PHE A 104 8.75 -16.12 -3.50
C PHE A 104 9.22 -14.95 -4.37
N ARG A 105 8.30 -14.30 -5.08
CA ARG A 105 8.63 -13.12 -5.89
C ARG A 105 9.18 -11.97 -5.02
N HIS A 106 8.50 -11.64 -3.92
CA HIS A 106 8.96 -10.58 -3.01
C HIS A 106 10.30 -10.91 -2.37
N ARG A 107 10.52 -12.18 -2.01
CA ARG A 107 11.72 -12.65 -1.33
C ARG A 107 12.93 -12.73 -2.25
N PHE A 108 12.77 -13.35 -3.43
CA PHE A 108 13.90 -13.76 -4.28
C PHE A 108 13.98 -13.03 -5.62
N THR A 109 12.87 -12.56 -6.21
CA THR A 109 12.93 -11.62 -7.37
C THR A 109 12.99 -10.17 -6.95
N GLY A 110 12.92 -9.89 -5.65
CA GLY A 110 13.17 -8.58 -5.11
C GLY A 110 14.59 -8.12 -5.43
N LYS A 111 14.78 -7.50 -6.61
CA LYS A 111 15.50 -6.23 -6.64
C LYS A 111 14.92 -5.47 -5.47
N ARG A 112 15.76 -5.09 -4.50
CA ARG A 112 15.41 -4.05 -3.55
C ARG A 112 15.07 -2.83 -4.42
N LEU A 113 13.84 -2.75 -4.92
CA LEU A 113 13.18 -1.49 -5.16
C LEU A 113 13.13 -0.92 -3.75
N HIS A 114 14.24 -0.30 -3.38
CA HIS A 114 14.30 0.63 -2.30
C HIS A 114 13.23 1.65 -2.70
N GLY A 115 12.00 1.42 -2.26
CA GLY A 115 10.94 2.42 -2.30
C GLY A 115 11.42 3.69 -1.60
N GLY A 116 12.45 3.59 -0.74
CA GLY A 116 13.39 4.65 -0.39
C GLY A 116 14.08 5.23 -1.61
N ALA A 117 15.15 4.61 -2.15
CA ALA A 117 15.93 5.12 -3.28
C ALA A 117 15.13 5.61 -4.50
N LEU A 118 14.07 4.94 -4.97
CA LEU A 118 13.27 5.46 -6.08
C LEU A 118 12.47 6.71 -5.67
N LYS A 119 11.94 6.74 -4.43
CA LYS A 119 11.30 7.93 -3.87
C LYS A 119 12.32 9.03 -3.57
N THR A 120 13.53 8.69 -3.16
CA THR A 120 14.64 9.61 -2.96
C THR A 120 15.07 10.17 -4.29
N ILE A 121 15.24 9.37 -5.35
CA ILE A 121 15.53 9.83 -6.71
C ILE A 121 14.40 10.72 -7.22
N LEU A 122 13.14 10.32 -7.04
CA LEU A 122 11.99 11.16 -7.43
C LEU A 122 11.91 12.46 -6.63
N GLN A 123 12.20 12.44 -5.32
CA GLN A 123 12.26 13.64 -4.48
C GLN A 123 13.45 14.51 -4.87
N THR A 124 14.63 13.95 -5.05
CA THR A 124 15.84 14.66 -5.50
C THR A 124 15.62 15.24 -6.89
N MET A 125 14.99 14.52 -7.82
CA MET A 125 14.59 15.05 -9.12
C MET A 125 13.56 16.17 -9.00
N GLN A 126 12.56 16.06 -8.11
CA GLN A 126 11.61 17.14 -7.83
C GLN A 126 12.30 18.38 -7.24
N THR A 127 13.27 18.19 -6.33
CA THR A 127 14.07 19.26 -5.73
C THR A 127 15.02 19.89 -6.75
N MET A 128 15.72 19.09 -7.56
CA MET A 128 16.70 19.55 -8.55
C MET A 128 16.04 20.23 -9.76
N THR A 129 14.88 19.76 -10.21
CA THR A 129 14.15 20.39 -11.31
C THR A 129 13.37 21.63 -10.88
N GLY A 130 13.37 21.98 -9.59
CA GLY A 130 12.53 23.03 -9.03
C GLY A 130 11.02 22.76 -9.18
N ARG A 131 10.63 21.59 -9.71
CA ARG A 131 9.24 21.21 -9.99
C ARG A 131 8.54 20.87 -8.67
N SER A 132 8.01 21.90 -8.01
CA SER A 132 7.05 21.71 -6.94
C SER A 132 5.95 20.75 -7.41
N ALA A 133 5.45 19.87 -6.54
CA ALA A 133 4.35 19.00 -6.94
C ALA A 133 3.13 19.86 -7.33
N ARG A 134 2.45 19.48 -8.42
CA ARG A 134 1.18 20.11 -8.80
C ARG A 134 0.25 20.14 -7.58
N PRO A 135 -0.34 21.31 -7.23
CA PRO A 135 -1.27 21.42 -6.12
C PRO A 135 -2.38 20.37 -6.22
N ARG A 136 -2.81 19.85 -5.07
CA ARG A 136 -3.93 18.91 -4.97
C ARG A 136 -5.07 19.58 -4.22
N ARG A 137 -6.30 19.42 -4.71
CA ARG A 137 -7.50 19.86 -3.99
C ARG A 137 -7.58 19.13 -2.65
N LYS A 138 -7.71 19.90 -1.56
CA LYS A 138 -7.99 19.35 -0.23
C LYS A 138 -9.42 18.79 -0.21
N THR A 139 -9.66 17.74 0.56
CA THR A 139 -11.03 17.28 0.79
C THR A 139 -11.76 18.31 1.65
N ASN A 140 -13.07 18.51 1.46
CA ASN A 140 -13.84 19.49 2.24
C ASN A 140 -13.70 19.26 3.75
N VAL A 141 -13.63 18.00 4.18
CA VAL A 141 -13.40 17.61 5.58
C VAL A 141 -12.03 18.07 6.10
N ALA A 142 -10.97 17.93 5.30
CA ALA A 142 -9.62 18.37 5.67
C ALA A 142 -9.50 19.90 5.64
N PHE A 143 -10.22 20.55 4.73
CA PHE A 143 -10.31 22.00 4.68
C PHE A 143 -11.03 22.55 5.91
N TYR A 144 -12.20 21.99 6.22
CA TYR A 144 -13.01 22.31 7.38
C TYR A 144 -12.22 22.17 8.68
N SER A 145 -11.53 21.05 8.88
CA SER A 145 -10.70 20.87 10.08
C SER A 145 -9.60 21.92 10.16
N SER A 146 -8.91 22.23 9.06
CA SER A 146 -7.87 23.27 9.09
C SER A 146 -8.40 24.66 9.47
N LYS A 147 -9.64 25.00 9.10
CA LYS A 147 -10.25 26.31 9.35
C LYS A 147 -10.90 26.41 10.74
N TYR A 148 -11.60 25.37 11.18
CA TYR A 148 -12.44 25.40 12.38
C TYR A 148 -11.91 24.55 13.54
N TYR A 149 -10.71 23.97 13.43
CA TYR A 149 -10.16 23.15 14.51
C TYR A 149 -10.07 23.96 15.82
N THR A 150 -9.45 25.14 15.79
CA THR A 150 -9.22 25.96 16.98
C THR A 150 -10.52 26.50 17.59
N THR A 151 -11.50 26.87 16.76
CA THR A 151 -12.71 27.57 17.18
C THR A 151 -13.85 26.63 17.59
N LYS A 152 -14.08 25.57 16.83
CA LYS A 152 -15.24 24.67 17.04
C LYS A 152 -14.86 23.31 17.62
N MET A 153 -13.67 22.80 17.31
CA MET A 153 -13.36 21.37 17.53
C MET A 153 -12.44 21.15 18.72
N LYS A 154 -11.51 22.07 18.99
CA LYS A 154 -10.37 21.85 19.90
C LYS A 154 -10.81 21.53 21.33
N ALA A 155 -11.75 22.27 21.90
CA ALA A 155 -12.15 22.08 23.30
C ALA A 155 -12.77 20.69 23.55
N GLU A 156 -13.72 20.29 22.69
CA GLU A 156 -14.35 18.97 22.76
C GLU A 156 -13.35 17.85 22.39
N PHE A 157 -12.49 18.09 21.39
CA PHE A 157 -11.46 17.14 20.98
C PHE A 157 -10.43 16.90 22.08
N ASP A 158 -9.93 17.94 22.75
CA ASP A 158 -8.95 17.83 23.83
C ASP A 158 -9.53 17.04 25.01
N THR A 159 -10.82 17.22 25.30
CA THR A 159 -11.54 16.45 26.33
C THR A 159 -11.60 14.97 25.96
N MET A 160 -12.01 14.65 24.73
CA MET A 160 -12.05 13.27 24.23
C MET A 160 -10.65 12.65 24.17
N TRP A 161 -9.65 13.39 23.68
CA TRP A 161 -8.28 12.92 23.51
C TRP A 161 -7.60 12.61 24.85
N ASN A 162 -7.80 13.46 25.86
CA ASN A 162 -7.24 13.22 27.19
C ASN A 162 -7.80 11.94 27.86
N GLY A 163 -9.02 11.53 27.53
CA GLY A 163 -9.58 10.25 28.00
C GLY A 163 -8.98 9.02 27.33
N VAL A 164 -8.43 9.15 26.12
CA VAL A 164 -8.02 7.99 25.29
C VAL A 164 -6.53 7.89 25.02
N LYS A 165 -5.76 8.97 25.22
CA LYS A 165 -4.35 9.06 24.79
C LYS A 165 -3.45 7.97 25.39
N ASP A 166 -3.70 7.58 26.64
CA ASP A 166 -2.89 6.62 27.40
C ASP A 166 -3.51 5.21 27.47
N THR A 167 -4.77 5.07 27.06
CA THR A 167 -5.54 3.81 27.17
C THR A 167 -5.57 3.01 25.87
N LEU A 168 -5.53 3.68 24.71
CA LEU A 168 -5.70 3.04 23.41
C LEU A 168 -4.42 3.02 22.55
N PRO A 169 -4.21 1.95 21.74
CA PRO A 169 -3.13 1.91 20.76
C PRO A 169 -3.18 3.06 19.75
N ALA A 170 -2.02 3.50 19.25
CA ALA A 170 -1.90 4.64 18.35
C ALA A 170 -2.73 4.51 17.05
N SER A 171 -2.84 3.29 16.50
CA SER A 171 -3.63 3.02 15.29
C SER A 171 -5.12 3.33 15.49
N VAL A 172 -5.68 2.92 16.64
CA VAL A 172 -7.06 3.17 17.02
C VAL A 172 -7.28 4.66 17.25
N ARG A 173 -6.36 5.31 17.98
CA ARG A 173 -6.40 6.75 18.27
C ARG A 173 -6.44 7.61 17.00
N LEU A 174 -5.62 7.29 16.00
CA LEU A 174 -5.64 8.00 14.71
C LEU A 174 -6.97 7.83 13.95
N GLY A 175 -7.58 6.65 14.03
CA GLY A 175 -8.93 6.41 13.50
C GLY A 175 -9.96 7.32 14.16
N MET A 176 -9.95 7.39 15.50
CA MET A 176 -10.85 8.24 16.28
C MET A 176 -10.73 9.72 15.90
N CYS A 177 -9.52 10.23 15.67
CA CYS A 177 -9.35 11.61 15.22
C CYS A 177 -10.04 11.88 13.87
N GLN A 178 -9.88 10.96 12.91
CA GLN A 178 -10.50 11.11 11.60
C GLN A 178 -12.01 11.00 11.67
N ASP A 179 -12.53 10.08 12.48
CA ASP A 179 -13.96 9.89 12.66
C ASP A 179 -14.60 11.07 13.38
N TYR A 180 -13.96 11.59 14.43
CA TYR A 180 -14.41 12.80 15.12
C TYR A 180 -14.57 13.98 14.15
N VAL A 181 -13.54 14.24 13.33
CA VAL A 181 -13.61 15.32 12.33
C VAL A 181 -14.76 15.13 11.34
N ARG A 182 -15.01 13.89 10.89
CA ARG A 182 -16.15 13.59 10.01
C ARG A 182 -17.49 13.79 10.72
N THR A 183 -17.60 13.42 11.99
CA THR A 183 -18.84 13.62 12.75
C THR A 183 -19.17 15.10 12.92
N CYS A 184 -18.17 15.95 13.22
CA CYS A 184 -18.37 17.40 13.26
C CYS A 184 -18.81 17.92 11.89
N TRP A 185 -18.11 17.54 10.81
CA TRP A 185 -18.48 17.94 9.45
C TRP A 185 -19.92 17.55 9.07
N ASN A 186 -20.36 16.34 9.45
CA ASN A 186 -21.71 15.87 9.13
C ASN A 186 -22.81 16.62 9.90
N LYS A 187 -22.49 17.15 11.10
CA LYS A 187 -23.41 17.95 11.93
C LYS A 187 -23.55 19.40 11.48
N GLU A 188 -22.62 19.92 10.69
CA GLU A 188 -22.68 21.29 10.17
C GLU A 188 -23.84 21.46 9.19
N SER A 189 -24.35 22.70 9.09
CA SER A 189 -25.42 23.05 8.17
C SER A 189 -24.98 22.95 6.71
N GLU A 190 -25.93 22.70 5.81
CA GLU A 190 -25.64 22.64 4.36
C GLU A 190 -25.10 23.97 3.81
N GLU A 191 -25.50 25.10 4.40
CA GLU A 191 -24.97 26.43 4.07
C GLU A 191 -23.46 26.52 4.35
N VAL A 192 -23.02 26.06 5.53
CA VAL A 192 -21.60 26.05 5.88
C VAL A 192 -20.84 25.10 4.95
N LYS A 193 -21.42 23.94 4.61
CA LYS A 193 -20.79 23.00 3.68
C LYS A 193 -20.61 23.60 2.28
N ALA A 194 -21.60 24.33 1.78
CA ALA A 194 -21.53 25.02 0.49
C ALA A 194 -20.44 26.10 0.49
N ILE A 195 -20.38 26.94 1.53
CA ILE A 195 -19.33 27.96 1.69
C ILE A 195 -17.93 27.30 1.72
N MET A 196 -17.78 26.19 2.44
CA MET A 196 -16.50 25.47 2.49
C MET A 196 -16.08 24.88 1.15
N GLU A 197 -17.03 24.41 0.34
CA GLU A 197 -16.73 23.91 -1.00
C GLU A 197 -16.25 25.04 -1.92
N GLU A 198 -16.93 26.18 -1.92
CA GLU A 198 -16.55 27.36 -2.71
C GLU A 198 -15.16 27.87 -2.31
N GLU A 199 -14.90 28.06 -1.01
CA GLU A 199 -13.60 28.50 -0.52
C GLU A 199 -12.49 27.49 -0.82
N SER A 200 -12.76 26.18 -0.67
CA SER A 200 -11.79 25.14 -0.98
C SER A 200 -11.45 25.11 -2.47
N GLU A 201 -12.43 25.34 -3.35
CA GLU A 201 -12.20 25.42 -4.79
C GLU A 201 -11.42 26.69 -5.15
N ALA A 202 -11.79 27.85 -4.57
CA ALA A 202 -11.07 29.10 -4.78
C ALA A 202 -9.59 29.00 -4.38
N GLN A 203 -9.29 28.41 -3.22
CA GLN A 203 -7.90 28.19 -2.79
C GLN A 203 -7.15 27.23 -3.73
N TYR A 204 -7.81 26.17 -4.21
CA TYR A 204 -7.20 25.24 -5.15
C TYR A 204 -6.89 25.92 -6.49
N GLN A 205 -7.81 26.72 -7.02
CA GLN A 205 -7.61 27.46 -8.27
C GLN A 205 -6.50 28.51 -8.13
N ALA A 206 -6.44 29.23 -7.01
CA ALA A 206 -5.35 30.17 -6.73
C ALA A 206 -3.99 29.46 -6.69
N ALA A 207 -3.88 28.34 -5.95
CA ALA A 207 -2.65 27.55 -5.90
C ALA A 207 -2.28 26.98 -7.27
N LEU A 208 -3.27 26.54 -8.06
CA LEU A 208 -3.03 26.01 -9.40
C LEU A 208 -2.58 27.10 -10.38
N LYS A 209 -3.12 28.32 -10.26
CA LYS A 209 -2.68 29.49 -11.02
C LYS A 209 -1.23 29.84 -10.71
N GLU A 210 -0.90 29.95 -9.42
CA GLU A 210 0.48 30.22 -8.98
C GLU A 210 1.44 29.11 -9.41
N PHE A 211 0.99 27.85 -9.34
CA PHE A 211 1.75 26.73 -9.88
C PHE A 211 1.99 26.86 -11.38
N ARG A 212 0.98 27.24 -12.17
CA ARG A 212 1.16 27.48 -13.61
C ARG A 212 2.13 28.64 -13.85
N GLU A 213 1.99 29.77 -13.16
CA GLU A 213 2.89 30.92 -13.31
C GLU A 213 4.35 30.57 -12.98
N ARG A 214 4.60 29.73 -11.97
CA ARG A 214 5.96 29.27 -11.62
C ARG A 214 6.51 28.20 -12.57
N HIS A 215 5.65 27.43 -13.24
CA HIS A 215 6.03 26.27 -14.06
C HIS A 215 5.76 26.43 -15.55
N ASP A 216 5.19 27.56 -15.97
CA ASP A 216 5.21 28.04 -17.35
C ASP A 216 6.65 28.48 -17.63
N LEU A 217 7.51 27.48 -17.82
CA LEU A 217 8.71 27.66 -18.60
C LEU A 217 8.25 28.19 -19.97
N PRO A 218 8.94 29.18 -20.56
CA PRO A 218 8.73 29.48 -21.96
C PRO A 218 8.77 28.15 -22.71
N GLN A 219 7.81 27.90 -23.60
CA GLN A 219 7.86 26.75 -24.51
C GLN A 219 9.07 26.93 -25.42
N LYS A 220 10.25 26.67 -24.87
CA LYS A 220 11.48 26.69 -25.62
C LYS A 220 11.39 25.52 -26.57
N THR A 221 11.71 25.78 -27.83
CA THR A 221 11.82 24.70 -28.80
C THR A 221 12.90 23.72 -28.35
N ALA A 222 12.86 22.48 -28.84
CA ALA A 222 13.90 21.50 -28.51
C ALA A 222 15.33 22.02 -28.81
N GLU A 223 15.45 22.87 -29.85
CA GLU A 223 16.69 23.53 -30.24
C GLU A 223 17.17 24.58 -29.22
N GLU A 224 16.26 25.36 -28.64
CA GLU A 224 16.58 26.37 -27.63
C GLU A 224 17.00 25.73 -26.29
N TYR A 225 16.42 24.58 -25.94
CA TYR A 225 16.90 23.78 -24.81
C TYR A 225 18.30 23.21 -25.05
N HIS A 226 18.58 22.73 -26.27
CA HIS A 226 19.89 22.19 -26.60
C HIS A 226 20.97 23.28 -26.53
N LYS A 227 20.72 24.45 -27.12
CA LYS A 227 21.65 25.60 -27.05
C LYS A 227 21.94 26.03 -25.62
N TYR A 228 20.90 26.17 -24.80
CA TYR A 228 21.06 26.56 -23.40
C TYR A 228 21.90 25.54 -22.61
N ALA A 229 21.66 24.24 -22.81
CA ALA A 229 22.44 23.19 -22.15
C ALA A 229 23.91 23.16 -22.61
N THR A 230 24.18 23.43 -23.90
CA THR A 230 25.55 23.50 -24.40
C THR A 230 26.32 24.74 -23.92
N GLU A 231 25.65 25.88 -23.76
CA GLU A 231 26.26 27.12 -23.23
C GLU A 231 26.54 27.00 -21.73
N GLU A 232 25.59 26.50 -20.91
CA GLU A 232 25.81 26.27 -19.47
C GLU A 232 26.94 25.25 -19.21
N LEU A 233 27.04 24.19 -20.02
CA LEU A 233 28.12 23.22 -19.92
C LEU A 233 29.48 23.80 -20.34
N ARG A 234 29.49 24.75 -21.27
CA ARG A 234 30.70 25.46 -21.69
C ARG A 234 31.20 26.36 -20.57
N ASP A 235 30.33 27.16 -19.98
CA ASP A 235 30.67 28.07 -18.88
C ASP A 235 31.15 27.29 -17.63
N LEU A 236 30.52 26.14 -17.33
CA LEU A 236 30.99 25.24 -16.28
C LEU A 236 32.36 24.62 -16.58
N SER A 237 32.67 24.35 -17.86
CA SER A 237 33.97 23.79 -18.25
C SER A 237 35.10 24.81 -18.21
N GLU A 238 34.81 26.08 -18.51
CA GLU A 238 35.76 27.18 -18.44
C GLU A 238 36.11 27.52 -16.97
N HIS A 239 35.15 27.40 -16.04
CA HIS A 239 35.38 27.66 -14.62
C HIS A 239 36.10 26.54 -13.86
N ILE A 240 36.26 25.36 -14.44
CA ILE A 240 37.00 24.22 -13.85
C ILE A 240 38.49 24.23 -14.26
N LEU A 241 38.86 25.07 -15.25
CA LEU A 241 40.22 25.13 -15.82
C LEU A 241 41.01 26.39 -15.40
N GLU A 242 40.45 27.26 -14.57
CA GLU A 242 41.16 28.32 -13.82
C GLU A 242 41.43 27.89 -12.37
#